data_AF-A0A963K1P2-F1
#
_entry.id   AF-A0A963K1P2-F1
#
_cell.length_a   1.000
_cell.length_b   1.000
_cell.length_c   1.000
_cell.angle_alpha   90.00
_cell.angle_beta   90.00
_cell.angle_gamma   90.00
#
_symmetry.space_group_name_H-M   'P 1'
#
loop_
_entity.id
_entity.type
_entity.pdbx_description
1 polymer ?
#
loop_
_entity_poly.entity_id
_entity_poly.type
_entity_poly.pdbx_seq_one_letter_code
_entity_poly.pdbx_strand_id
1 'polypeptide(L)'
;EVLECQAALDANYLGAQDTPPLREGSLDVLAQHVLGMAVAEPFQADALYAEVTTAAPYAALDRADFDRVVDFVATGGYALRQYERYRRLEQGPDGLWHLTDRRLVRGYRMNIGTIVEAPVMRVRLGGGRGRGRSLGEIEEYFVSMLTPGDSFLFAGRVLAFEGIRQNEVIASLAKGAREPKIPAYAGGRLPLTSQLAHRVRRLLAEPAHWPALPAPVREWLELQRRHSALVAADELLVESFWRAGRHFLVAYSFVGRNAHQTLGMLLTRRLQRMGARPIGFVASDYCIATWSLGECHDIEALFDVDMLGDDLEEWIAESSMVKRIFRNCAVVAGLIERRHPGQEKTGRQVTFNADLIYDVLRKHEPDHVLLKAARAEAAAGLTDIRRLADLLTSVQGRIRHRRLDRISPFAVSIVAGIGKERVDAGDLDQTLDELTAELVAEALAEPA
;
A
#
# COMPACT_ATOMS: atom_id res chain seq x y z
N GLU A 1 9.12 -1.60 -18.73
CA GLU A 1 9.09 -2.95 -19.36
C GLU A 1 10.38 -3.36 -20.07
N VAL A 2 10.74 -2.89 -21.28
CA VAL A 2 11.96 -3.41 -21.97
C VAL A 2 13.24 -3.26 -21.12
N LEU A 3 13.42 -2.10 -20.47
CA LEU A 3 14.55 -1.86 -19.57
C LEU A 3 14.53 -2.76 -18.32
N GLU A 4 13.34 -3.13 -17.82
CA GLU A 4 13.20 -4.07 -16.71
C GLU A 4 13.61 -5.46 -17.12
N CYS A 5 13.13 -5.92 -18.28
CA CYS A 5 13.48 -7.23 -18.80
C CYS A 5 14.99 -7.33 -19.01
N GLN A 6 15.63 -6.29 -19.57
CA GLN A 6 17.08 -6.26 -19.71
C GLN A 6 17.78 -6.26 -18.35
N ALA A 7 17.35 -5.41 -17.42
CA ALA A 7 17.94 -5.35 -16.08
C ALA A 7 17.80 -6.67 -15.30
N ALA A 8 16.67 -7.37 -15.47
CA ALA A 8 16.41 -8.69 -14.89
C ALA A 8 17.27 -9.78 -15.55
N LEU A 9 17.44 -9.76 -16.87
CA LEU A 9 18.36 -10.66 -17.58
C LEU A 9 19.80 -10.45 -17.10
N ASP A 10 20.27 -9.21 -17.02
CA ASP A 10 21.61 -8.87 -16.53
C ASP A 10 21.81 -9.32 -15.08
N ALA A 11 20.79 -9.15 -14.23
CA ALA A 11 20.81 -9.63 -12.85
C ALA A 11 20.90 -11.17 -12.79
N ASN A 12 20.12 -11.86 -13.61
CA ASN A 12 20.13 -13.32 -13.70
C ASN A 12 21.50 -13.87 -14.14
N TYR A 13 22.12 -13.29 -15.17
CA TYR A 13 23.46 -13.71 -15.62
C TYR A 13 24.54 -13.55 -14.54
N LEU A 14 24.38 -12.56 -13.66
CA LEU A 14 25.29 -12.30 -12.55
C LEU A 14 24.93 -13.07 -11.28
N GLY A 15 23.84 -13.86 -11.28
CA GLY A 15 23.30 -14.50 -10.08
C GLY A 15 22.83 -13.51 -9.01
N ALA A 16 22.58 -12.25 -9.38
CA ALA A 16 22.13 -11.22 -8.47
C ALA A 16 20.63 -11.39 -8.22
N GLN A 17 20.28 -11.81 -6.99
CA GLN A 17 18.90 -12.03 -6.57
C GLN A 17 18.57 -11.13 -5.39
N ASP A 18 17.33 -10.64 -5.36
CA ASP A 18 16.80 -10.01 -4.15
C ASP A 18 16.47 -11.10 -3.14
N THR A 19 17.34 -11.25 -2.15
CA THR A 19 17.03 -12.05 -0.98
C THR A 19 16.44 -11.10 0.07
N PRO A 20 15.12 -11.14 0.34
CA PRO A 20 14.56 -10.36 1.42
C PRO A 20 15.28 -10.73 2.72
N PRO A 21 15.58 -9.75 3.59
CA PRO A 21 16.19 -10.06 4.88
C PRO A 21 15.28 -11.03 5.64
N LEU A 22 15.91 -11.90 6.44
CA LEU A 22 15.19 -12.70 7.43
C LEU A 22 14.33 -11.74 8.26
N ARG A 23 13.04 -12.00 8.30
CA ARG A 23 12.09 -11.21 9.11
C ARG A 23 11.99 -11.83 10.48
N GLU A 24 11.93 -10.99 11.50
CA GLU A 24 11.51 -11.42 12.83
C GLU A 24 10.07 -11.94 12.76
N GLY A 25 9.79 -12.96 13.58
CA GLY A 25 8.49 -13.58 13.68
C GLY A 25 7.51 -12.66 14.41
N SER A 26 6.29 -12.55 13.87
CA SER A 26 5.27 -11.69 14.47
C SER A 26 4.49 -12.42 15.57
N LEU A 27 4.05 -11.67 16.59
CA LEU A 27 3.40 -12.23 17.78
C LEU A 27 1.96 -12.71 17.51
N ASP A 28 1.30 -12.20 16.49
CA ASP A 28 -0.02 -12.66 16.03
C ASP A 28 0.05 -14.04 15.38
N VAL A 29 1.08 -14.31 14.57
CA VAL A 29 1.35 -15.64 14.01
C VAL A 29 1.72 -16.63 15.11
N LEU A 30 2.52 -16.19 16.10
CA LEU A 30 2.82 -17.01 17.28
C LEU A 30 1.53 -17.33 18.06
N ALA A 31 0.64 -16.37 18.26
CA ALA A 31 -0.64 -16.60 18.93
C ALA A 31 -1.52 -17.61 18.18
N GLN A 32 -1.54 -17.55 16.84
CA GLN A 32 -2.22 -18.55 16.01
C GLN A 32 -1.60 -19.94 16.21
N HIS A 33 -0.27 -20.02 16.22
CA HIS A 33 0.45 -21.28 16.41
C HIS A 33 0.20 -21.90 17.79
N VAL A 34 0.26 -21.11 18.87
CA VAL A 34 -0.04 -21.56 20.24
C VAL A 34 -1.45 -22.14 20.35
N LEU A 35 -2.46 -21.47 19.76
CA LEU A 35 -3.81 -22.03 19.70
C LEU A 35 -3.86 -23.33 18.88
N GLY A 36 -3.12 -23.38 17.78
CA GLY A 36 -2.97 -24.56 16.94
C GLY A 36 -2.39 -25.76 17.68
N MET A 37 -1.42 -25.54 18.56
CA MET A 37 -0.85 -26.58 19.41
C MET A 37 -1.93 -27.17 20.31
N ALA A 38 -2.68 -26.34 21.04
CA ALA A 38 -3.79 -26.81 21.88
C ALA A 38 -4.91 -27.54 21.11
N VAL A 39 -5.11 -27.17 19.84
CA VAL A 39 -6.06 -27.84 18.94
C VAL A 39 -5.58 -29.23 18.53
N ALA A 40 -4.27 -29.43 18.39
CA ALA A 40 -3.68 -30.73 18.12
C ALA A 40 -3.68 -31.60 19.38
N GLU A 41 -3.09 -31.11 20.47
CA GLU A 41 -3.01 -31.79 21.76
C GLU A 41 -2.64 -30.82 22.90
N PRO A 42 -2.84 -31.19 24.18
CA PRO A 42 -2.39 -30.37 25.30
C PRO A 42 -0.87 -30.16 25.29
N PHE A 43 -0.41 -28.95 25.62
CA PHE A 43 1.01 -28.59 25.53
C PHE A 43 1.58 -28.02 26.83
N GLN A 44 2.89 -28.19 27.02
CA GLN A 44 3.64 -27.59 28.13
C GLN A 44 4.33 -26.31 27.65
N ALA A 45 4.18 -25.21 28.39
CA ALA A 45 4.63 -23.90 27.92
C ALA A 45 6.15 -23.80 27.71
N ASP A 46 6.97 -24.39 28.60
CA ASP A 46 8.43 -24.33 28.45
C ASP A 46 8.92 -25.15 27.26
N ALA A 47 8.37 -26.36 27.06
CA ALA A 47 8.68 -27.19 25.90
C ALA A 47 8.31 -26.50 24.58
N LEU A 48 7.13 -25.87 24.52
CA LEU A 48 6.71 -25.12 23.33
C LEU A 48 7.62 -23.90 23.08
N TYR A 49 8.03 -23.16 24.12
CA TYR A 49 8.98 -22.06 23.96
C TYR A 49 10.34 -22.53 23.42
N ALA A 50 10.85 -23.64 23.96
CA ALA A 50 12.10 -24.25 23.51
C ALA A 50 12.02 -24.67 22.04
N GLU A 51 10.88 -25.21 21.59
CA GLU A 51 10.66 -25.55 20.18
C GLU A 51 10.58 -24.29 19.31
N VAL A 52 9.75 -23.32 19.67
CA VAL A 52 9.52 -22.08 18.89
C VAL A 52 10.83 -21.31 18.65
N THR A 53 11.69 -21.21 19.66
CA THR A 53 12.98 -20.49 19.54
C THR A 53 14.00 -21.17 18.65
N THR A 54 13.77 -22.42 18.22
CA THR A 54 14.59 -23.06 17.16
C THR A 54 14.27 -22.54 15.76
N ALA A 55 13.09 -21.94 15.56
CA ALA A 55 12.72 -21.35 14.28
C ALA A 55 13.42 -20.00 14.08
N ALA A 56 14.08 -19.81 12.93
CA ALA A 56 14.87 -18.61 12.65
C ALA A 56 14.14 -17.27 12.91
N PRO A 57 12.85 -17.08 12.55
CA PRO A 57 12.13 -15.83 12.85
C PRO A 57 11.95 -15.56 14.35
N TYR A 58 11.91 -16.60 15.19
CA TYR A 58 11.65 -16.50 16.63
C TYR A 58 12.89 -16.79 17.48
N ALA A 59 14.08 -16.90 16.88
CA ALA A 59 15.32 -17.21 17.60
C ALA A 59 15.68 -16.17 18.67
N ALA A 60 15.25 -14.92 18.49
CA ALA A 60 15.43 -13.82 19.45
C ALA A 60 14.18 -13.54 20.31
N LEU A 61 13.16 -14.43 20.30
CA LEU A 61 11.92 -14.24 21.03
C LEU A 61 12.17 -14.24 22.54
N ASP A 62 11.87 -13.12 23.18
CA ASP A 62 11.93 -13.00 24.63
C ASP A 62 10.88 -13.90 25.31
N ARG A 63 11.29 -14.53 26.41
CA ARG A 63 10.42 -15.43 27.17
C ARG A 63 9.18 -14.70 27.71
N ALA A 64 9.33 -13.45 28.15
CA ALA A 64 8.20 -12.70 28.67
C ALA A 64 7.18 -12.32 27.58
N ASP A 65 7.62 -12.12 26.34
CA ASP A 65 6.70 -11.94 25.20
C ASP A 65 5.98 -13.25 24.86
N PHE A 66 6.67 -14.39 24.89
CA PHE A 66 6.04 -15.70 24.69
C PHE A 66 4.95 -15.98 25.74
N ASP A 67 5.25 -15.80 27.03
CA ASP A 67 4.28 -16.04 28.11
C ASP A 67 3.07 -15.10 27.99
N ARG A 68 3.28 -13.83 27.59
CA ARG A 68 2.18 -12.89 27.30
C ARG A 68 1.34 -13.35 26.12
N VAL A 69 1.94 -13.95 25.09
CA VAL A 69 1.17 -14.54 23.97
C VAL A 69 0.36 -15.75 24.45
N VAL A 70 0.91 -16.62 25.30
CA VAL A 70 0.17 -17.74 25.88
C VAL A 70 -1.02 -17.26 26.73
N ASP A 71 -0.84 -16.27 27.61
CA ASP A 71 -1.93 -15.70 28.42
C ASP A 71 -2.99 -14.99 27.56
N PHE A 72 -2.56 -14.30 26.50
CA PHE A 72 -3.46 -13.73 25.50
C PHE A 72 -4.27 -14.81 24.77
N VAL A 73 -3.65 -15.92 24.37
CA VAL A 73 -4.38 -17.02 23.75
C VAL A 73 -5.36 -17.64 24.74
N ALA A 74 -4.92 -17.85 25.97
CA ALA A 74 -5.70 -18.49 27.02
C ALA A 74 -6.92 -17.69 27.45
N THR A 75 -6.78 -16.39 27.69
CA THR A 75 -7.83 -15.57 28.32
C THR A 75 -8.16 -14.27 27.57
N GLY A 76 -7.49 -13.99 26.46
CA GLY A 76 -7.55 -12.69 25.78
C GLY A 76 -6.67 -11.61 26.42
N GLY A 77 -5.87 -11.96 27.43
CA GLY A 77 -5.01 -11.03 28.16
C GLY A 77 -5.77 -10.27 29.24
N TYR A 78 -5.09 -9.30 29.88
CA TYR A 78 -5.64 -8.59 31.04
C TYR A 78 -6.96 -7.87 30.71
N ALA A 79 -7.02 -7.16 29.58
CA ALA A 79 -8.20 -6.39 29.20
C ALA A 79 -9.45 -7.24 28.85
N LEU A 80 -9.26 -8.51 28.44
CA LEU A 80 -10.34 -9.34 27.91
C LEU A 80 -10.69 -10.56 28.76
N ARG A 81 -9.93 -10.85 29.82
CA ARG A 81 -10.11 -12.00 30.72
C ARG A 81 -11.50 -12.10 31.36
N GLN A 82 -12.22 -10.99 31.49
CA GLN A 82 -13.57 -10.97 32.04
C GLN A 82 -14.65 -11.50 31.08
N TYR A 83 -14.33 -11.65 29.80
CA TYR A 83 -15.28 -12.14 28.81
C TYR A 83 -15.04 -13.63 28.55
N GLU A 84 -16.04 -14.44 28.91
CA GLU A 84 -16.00 -15.91 28.79
C GLU A 84 -15.63 -16.38 27.37
N ARG A 85 -16.04 -15.65 26.33
CA ARG A 85 -15.73 -15.96 24.93
C ARG A 85 -14.23 -15.99 24.58
N TYR A 86 -13.39 -15.29 25.35
CA TYR A 86 -11.94 -15.24 25.11
C TYR A 86 -11.16 -16.24 25.96
N ARG A 87 -11.85 -17.00 26.82
CA ARG A 87 -11.26 -18.05 27.65
C ARG A 87 -11.12 -19.34 26.84
N ARG A 88 -10.08 -19.39 26.00
CA ARG A 88 -9.84 -20.49 25.04
C ARG A 88 -9.00 -21.61 25.59
N LEU A 89 -8.09 -21.31 26.53
CA LEU A 89 -7.22 -22.29 27.17
C LEU A 89 -7.35 -22.26 28.69
N GLU A 90 -7.17 -23.41 29.30
CA GLU A 90 -7.04 -23.58 30.74
C GLU A 90 -5.88 -24.52 31.09
N GLN A 91 -5.24 -24.28 32.23
CA GLN A 91 -4.15 -25.13 32.69
C GLN A 91 -4.69 -26.25 33.58
N GLY A 92 -4.35 -27.49 33.23
CA GLY A 92 -4.70 -28.68 33.99
C GLY A 92 -3.85 -28.83 35.26
N PRO A 93 -4.21 -29.76 36.17
CA PRO A 93 -3.41 -30.07 37.36
C PRO A 93 -2.01 -30.63 37.04
N ASP A 94 -1.84 -31.17 35.83
CA ASP A 94 -0.59 -31.65 35.26
C ASP A 94 0.31 -30.51 34.72
N GLY A 95 -0.17 -29.27 34.76
CA GLY A 95 0.54 -28.10 34.25
C GLY A 95 0.45 -27.92 32.74
N LEU A 96 -0.31 -28.76 32.03
CA LEU A 96 -0.52 -28.65 30.58
C LEU A 96 -1.64 -27.67 30.26
N TRP A 97 -1.53 -27.00 29.12
CA TRP A 97 -2.58 -26.13 28.59
C TRP A 97 -3.52 -26.92 27.68
N HIS A 98 -4.81 -26.85 27.99
CA HIS A 98 -5.89 -27.54 27.27
C HIS A 98 -6.87 -26.54 26.67
N LEU A 99 -7.53 -26.91 25.58
CA LEU A 99 -8.71 -26.19 25.10
C LEU A 99 -9.86 -26.31 26.10
N THR A 100 -10.53 -25.18 26.38
CA THR A 100 -11.74 -25.15 27.23
C THR A 100 -12.96 -25.76 26.55
N ASP A 101 -13.08 -25.66 25.23
CA ASP A 101 -14.19 -26.21 24.44
C ASP A 101 -13.71 -26.79 23.10
N ARG A 102 -14.14 -28.01 22.77
CA ARG A 102 -13.90 -28.67 21.48
C ARG A 102 -14.48 -27.92 20.28
N ARG A 103 -15.50 -27.06 20.47
CA ARG A 103 -16.05 -26.23 19.38
C ARG A 103 -15.01 -25.27 18.79
N LEU A 104 -14.01 -24.87 19.59
CA LEU A 104 -12.90 -24.01 19.15
C LEU A 104 -12.06 -24.66 18.04
N VAL A 105 -11.99 -26.00 17.99
CA VAL A 105 -11.26 -26.72 16.93
C VAL A 105 -11.83 -26.41 15.54
N ARG A 106 -13.16 -26.37 15.40
CA ARG A 106 -13.80 -26.04 14.12
C ARG A 106 -13.59 -24.57 13.77
N GLY A 107 -13.70 -23.67 14.74
CA GLY A 107 -13.43 -22.24 14.59
C GLY A 107 -12.01 -21.99 14.07
N TYR A 108 -11.02 -22.60 14.72
CA TYR A 108 -9.61 -22.54 14.34
C TYR A 108 -9.40 -23.00 12.90
N ARG A 109 -9.88 -24.20 12.53
CA ARG A 109 -9.70 -24.75 11.16
C ARG A 109 -10.31 -23.88 10.05
N MET A 110 -11.36 -23.12 10.33
CA MET A 110 -11.99 -22.24 9.34
C MET A 110 -11.26 -20.90 9.17
N ASN A 111 -10.45 -20.50 10.14
CA ASN A 111 -9.81 -19.18 10.21
C ASN A 111 -8.27 -19.23 10.22
N ILE A 112 -7.66 -20.42 10.33
CA ILE A 112 -6.20 -20.59 10.25
C ILE A 112 -5.65 -20.08 8.91
N GLY A 113 -4.54 -19.36 8.97
CA GLY A 113 -3.91 -18.72 7.84
C GLY A 113 -3.34 -17.35 8.20
N THR A 114 -2.29 -16.93 7.49
CA THR A 114 -1.63 -15.63 7.68
C THR A 114 -1.97 -14.63 6.57
N ILE A 115 -2.61 -15.09 5.49
CA ILE A 115 -3.02 -14.24 4.37
C ILE A 115 -4.36 -13.61 4.70
N VAL A 116 -4.35 -12.31 4.99
CA VAL A 116 -5.57 -11.52 5.20
C VAL A 116 -5.90 -10.75 3.94
N GLU A 117 -6.94 -11.19 3.22
CA GLU A 117 -7.45 -10.47 2.05
C GLU A 117 -7.99 -9.09 2.42
N ALA A 118 -7.74 -8.09 1.57
CA ALA A 118 -8.35 -6.78 1.71
C ALA A 118 -9.88 -6.91 1.56
N PRO A 119 -10.68 -6.40 2.51
CA PRO A 119 -12.13 -6.48 2.39
C PRO A 119 -12.61 -5.64 1.22
N VAL A 120 -13.49 -6.21 0.41
CA VAL A 120 -14.14 -5.54 -0.72
C VAL A 120 -15.62 -5.33 -0.44
N MET A 121 -16.18 -4.29 -1.05
CA MET A 121 -17.60 -3.95 -1.01
C MET A 121 -18.17 -3.97 -2.42
N ARG A 122 -19.43 -4.40 -2.55
CA ARG A 122 -20.10 -4.40 -3.85
C ARG A 122 -20.63 -3.02 -4.18
N VAL A 123 -20.30 -2.49 -5.35
CA VAL A 123 -20.79 -1.18 -5.82
C VAL A 123 -22.10 -1.35 -6.58
N ARG A 124 -23.10 -0.55 -6.23
CA ARG A 124 -24.42 -0.53 -6.87
C ARG A 124 -24.76 0.85 -7.41
N LEU A 125 -25.29 0.85 -8.63
CA LEU A 125 -25.81 2.05 -9.29
C LEU A 125 -27.30 2.24 -8.97
N GLY A 126 -27.67 3.34 -8.29
CA GLY A 126 -29.06 3.78 -8.13
C GLY A 126 -29.46 4.13 -6.70
N GLY A 127 -29.75 5.42 -6.47
CA GLY A 127 -30.35 5.94 -5.23
C GLY A 127 -31.88 5.98 -5.32
N GLY A 128 -32.56 4.90 -4.93
CA GLY A 128 -34.02 4.87 -4.84
C GLY A 128 -34.61 3.45 -4.86
N ARG A 129 -35.20 3.03 -3.73
CA ARG A 129 -35.97 1.78 -3.54
C ARG A 129 -35.49 0.54 -4.32
N GLY A 130 -34.28 0.09 -4.01
CA GLY A 130 -34.05 -1.35 -3.76
C GLY A 130 -33.63 -2.27 -4.91
N ARG A 131 -33.36 -1.80 -6.14
CA ARG A 131 -32.78 -2.65 -7.21
C ARG A 131 -31.79 -1.90 -8.10
N GLY A 132 -30.72 -1.38 -7.52
CA GLY A 132 -29.60 -0.85 -8.29
C GLY A 132 -28.78 -1.96 -8.95
N ARG A 133 -28.33 -1.75 -10.19
CA ARG A 133 -27.44 -2.69 -10.91
C ARG A 133 -26.10 -2.81 -10.17
N SER A 134 -25.64 -4.04 -9.93
CA SER A 134 -24.29 -4.28 -9.40
C SER A 134 -23.26 -3.98 -10.47
N LEU A 135 -22.23 -3.21 -10.11
CA LEU A 135 -21.15 -2.79 -11.02
C LEU A 135 -19.85 -3.57 -10.80
N GLY A 136 -19.68 -4.20 -9.63
CA GLY A 136 -18.45 -4.94 -9.28
C GLY A 136 -18.11 -4.78 -7.80
N GLU A 137 -16.89 -5.17 -7.44
CA GLU A 137 -16.36 -5.06 -6.08
C GLU A 137 -15.22 -4.04 -6.03
N ILE A 138 -15.19 -3.23 -4.96
CA ILE A 138 -14.21 -2.18 -4.71
C ILE A 138 -13.63 -2.36 -3.31
N GLU A 139 -12.35 -2.07 -3.09
CA GLU A 139 -11.77 -2.18 -1.75
C GLU A 139 -12.49 -1.26 -0.75
N GLU A 140 -12.90 -1.82 0.39
CA GLU A 140 -13.62 -1.11 1.45
C GLU A 140 -12.82 0.12 1.95
N TYR A 141 -11.49 0.01 1.99
CA TYR A 141 -10.61 1.09 2.39
C TYR A 141 -10.76 2.33 1.50
N PHE A 142 -10.80 2.13 0.18
CA PHE A 142 -11.00 3.24 -0.74
C PHE A 142 -12.34 3.93 -0.49
N VAL A 143 -13.40 3.13 -0.29
CA VAL A 143 -14.75 3.63 0.01
C VAL A 143 -14.77 4.41 1.32
N SER A 144 -14.03 3.99 2.34
CA SER A 144 -14.00 4.69 3.63
C SER A 144 -13.41 6.10 3.58
N MET A 145 -12.65 6.42 2.53
CA MET A 145 -12.10 7.76 2.27
C MET A 145 -13.06 8.65 1.46
N LEU A 146 -14.23 8.14 1.08
CA LEU A 146 -15.24 8.88 0.33
C LEU A 146 -16.28 9.50 1.27
N THR A 147 -16.63 10.75 1.01
CA THR A 147 -17.74 11.48 1.64
C THR A 147 -18.93 11.51 0.66
N PRO A 148 -20.19 11.39 1.11
CA PRO A 148 -21.33 11.51 0.22
C PRO A 148 -21.26 12.79 -0.63
N GLY A 149 -21.38 12.64 -1.95
CA GLY A 149 -21.15 13.70 -2.94
C GLY A 149 -19.78 13.62 -3.65
N ASP A 150 -18.80 12.92 -3.10
CA ASP A 150 -17.52 12.67 -3.76
C ASP A 150 -17.73 11.88 -5.05
N SER A 151 -17.08 12.31 -6.13
CA SER A 151 -16.99 11.52 -7.35
C SER A 151 -15.83 10.54 -7.28
N PHE A 152 -16.06 9.29 -7.66
CA PHE A 152 -15.02 8.28 -7.82
C PHE A 152 -15.21 7.51 -9.12
N LEU A 153 -14.14 6.93 -9.64
CA LEU A 153 -14.19 6.17 -10.88
C LEU A 153 -14.29 4.67 -10.60
N PHE A 154 -15.27 4.01 -11.20
CA PHE A 154 -15.47 2.57 -11.03
C PHE A 154 -16.23 1.97 -12.23
N ALA A 155 -15.79 0.82 -12.74
CA ALA A 155 -16.44 0.09 -13.84
C ALA A 155 -16.85 0.96 -15.08
N GLY A 156 -16.07 1.99 -15.38
CA GLY A 156 -16.07 2.79 -16.61
C GLY A 156 -16.67 4.15 -16.44
N ARG A 157 -17.08 4.43 -15.21
CA ARG A 157 -18.09 5.43 -14.93
C ARG A 157 -17.61 6.27 -13.79
N VAL A 158 -17.79 7.57 -13.96
CA VAL A 158 -17.67 8.52 -12.87
C VAL A 158 -18.96 8.42 -12.06
N LEU A 159 -18.84 7.93 -10.84
CA LEU A 159 -19.93 7.71 -9.92
C LEU A 159 -19.87 8.74 -8.80
N ALA A 160 -21.01 9.29 -8.39
CA ALA A 160 -21.12 10.03 -7.15
C ALA A 160 -21.40 9.04 -6.03
N PHE A 161 -20.59 9.06 -4.97
CA PHE A 161 -20.82 8.26 -3.78
C PHE A 161 -22.02 8.81 -3.00
N GLU A 162 -23.06 8.00 -2.81
CA GLU A 162 -24.28 8.36 -2.07
C GLU A 162 -24.24 7.88 -0.62
N GLY A 163 -23.35 6.92 -0.33
CA GLY A 163 -23.20 6.30 0.98
C GLY A 163 -23.20 4.78 0.93
N ILE A 164 -23.16 4.16 2.10
CA ILE A 164 -23.11 2.70 2.27
C ILE A 164 -24.46 2.21 2.77
N ARG A 165 -25.03 1.17 2.14
CA ARG A 165 -26.24 0.49 2.62
C ARG A 165 -26.03 -1.03 2.57
N GLN A 166 -26.33 -1.73 3.67
CA GLN A 166 -26.26 -3.21 3.74
C GLN A 166 -24.93 -3.80 3.21
N ASN A 167 -23.79 -3.16 3.53
CA ASN A 167 -22.45 -3.55 3.07
C ASN A 167 -22.19 -3.38 1.56
N GLU A 168 -23.00 -2.56 0.89
CA GLU A 168 -22.85 -2.17 -0.51
C GLU A 168 -22.63 -0.66 -0.63
N VAL A 169 -21.80 -0.27 -1.58
CA VAL A 169 -21.55 1.13 -1.96
C VAL A 169 -22.70 1.56 -2.86
N ILE A 170 -23.50 2.52 -2.41
CA ILE A 170 -24.55 3.11 -3.23
C ILE A 170 -23.93 4.29 -3.96
N ALA A 171 -24.07 4.28 -5.27
CA ALA A 171 -23.55 5.33 -6.11
C ALA A 171 -24.57 5.73 -7.19
N SER A 172 -24.52 6.98 -7.61
CA SER A 172 -25.29 7.49 -8.75
C SER A 172 -24.33 7.89 -9.88
N LEU A 173 -24.86 8.13 -11.08
CA LEU A 173 -24.03 8.68 -12.16
C LEU A 173 -23.70 10.14 -11.81
N ALA A 174 -22.41 10.43 -11.65
CA ALA A 174 -21.98 11.80 -11.42
C ALA A 174 -22.11 12.59 -12.73
N LYS A 175 -22.95 13.63 -12.73
CA LYS A 175 -23.10 14.55 -13.86
C LYS A 175 -22.13 15.71 -13.69
N GLY A 176 -21.16 15.85 -14.59
CA GLY A 176 -20.26 17.01 -14.63
C GLY A 176 -19.12 17.02 -13.61
N ALA A 177 -18.86 15.89 -12.94
CA ALA A 177 -17.69 15.76 -12.09
C ALA A 177 -16.41 15.79 -12.95
N ARG A 178 -15.56 16.80 -12.73
CA ARG A 178 -14.36 17.00 -13.55
C ARG A 178 -13.19 16.12 -13.11
N GLU A 179 -13.18 15.65 -11.85
CA GLU A 179 -11.99 15.03 -11.21
C GLU A 179 -12.39 13.95 -10.20
N PRO A 180 -12.69 12.71 -10.67
CA PRO A 180 -13.04 11.60 -9.78
C PRO A 180 -11.84 11.03 -9.04
N LYS A 181 -12.03 10.69 -7.76
CA LYS A 181 -11.09 9.90 -6.95
C LYS A 181 -10.89 8.50 -7.57
N ILE A 182 -9.67 7.98 -7.53
CA ILE A 182 -9.30 6.71 -8.18
C ILE A 182 -9.06 5.64 -7.11
N PRO A 183 -9.71 4.46 -7.20
CA PRO A 183 -9.42 3.35 -6.30
C PRO A 183 -8.01 2.81 -6.53
N ALA A 184 -7.17 2.89 -5.49
CA ALA A 184 -5.90 2.19 -5.45
C ALA A 184 -6.14 0.76 -4.93
N TYR A 185 -5.79 -0.24 -5.74
CA TYR A 185 -5.87 -1.65 -5.34
C TYR A 185 -4.52 -2.10 -4.76
N ALA A 186 -4.55 -2.70 -3.56
CA ALA A 186 -3.34 -3.16 -2.87
C ALA A 186 -2.76 -4.47 -3.44
N GLY A 187 -3.58 -5.26 -4.16
CA GLY A 187 -3.29 -6.67 -4.44
C GLY A 187 -2.48 -7.02 -5.70
N GLY A 188 -2.06 -6.06 -6.53
CA GLY A 188 -1.65 -6.41 -7.91
C GLY A 188 -0.16 -6.53 -8.21
N ARG A 189 0.71 -5.80 -7.52
CA ARG A 189 2.14 -5.70 -7.89
C ARG A 189 3.01 -5.62 -6.66
N LEU A 190 3.88 -6.61 -6.47
CA LEU A 190 5.03 -6.44 -5.61
C LEU A 190 5.81 -5.22 -6.12
N PRO A 191 6.18 -4.26 -5.26
CA PRO A 191 6.98 -3.13 -5.70
C PRO A 191 8.29 -3.64 -6.28
N LEU A 192 8.83 -2.91 -7.26
CA LEU A 192 10.17 -3.19 -7.76
C LEU A 192 11.16 -3.18 -6.60
N THR A 193 12.03 -4.18 -6.59
CA THR A 193 13.09 -4.27 -5.58
C THR A 193 14.08 -3.13 -5.77
N SER A 194 14.76 -2.74 -4.69
CA SER A 194 15.76 -1.66 -4.76
C SER A 194 16.89 -2.00 -5.74
N GLN A 195 17.26 -3.27 -5.88
CA GLN A 195 18.29 -3.71 -6.82
C GLN A 195 17.85 -3.54 -8.28
N LEU A 196 16.63 -3.98 -8.62
CA LEU A 196 16.13 -3.86 -9.97
C LEU A 196 15.90 -2.39 -10.37
N ALA A 197 15.36 -1.58 -9.45
CA ALA A 197 15.20 -0.14 -9.66
C ALA A 197 16.55 0.57 -9.90
N HIS A 198 17.60 0.23 -9.14
CA HIS A 198 18.94 0.78 -9.33
C HIS A 198 19.55 0.40 -10.69
N ARG A 199 19.37 -0.85 -11.13
CA ARG A 199 19.84 -1.30 -12.46
C ARG A 199 19.12 -0.59 -13.59
N VAL A 200 17.79 -0.43 -13.50
CA VAL A 200 17.02 0.34 -14.48
C VAL A 200 17.50 1.78 -14.53
N ARG A 201 17.69 2.44 -13.37
CA ARG A 201 18.23 3.80 -13.30
C ARG A 201 19.59 3.90 -13.98
N ARG A 202 20.48 2.92 -13.77
CA ARG A 202 21.79 2.87 -14.42
C ARG A 202 21.70 2.76 -15.95
N LEU A 203 20.81 1.91 -16.46
CA LEU A 203 20.57 1.79 -17.91
C LEU A 203 20.06 3.12 -18.52
N LEU A 204 19.24 3.87 -17.78
CA LEU A 204 18.75 5.19 -18.18
C LEU A 204 19.84 6.26 -18.15
N ALA A 205 20.72 6.24 -17.15
CA ALA A 205 21.74 7.25 -16.91
C ALA A 205 22.95 7.15 -17.82
N GLU A 206 23.28 5.94 -18.30
CA GLU A 206 24.58 5.65 -18.94
C GLU A 206 24.44 5.28 -20.42
N PRO A 207 24.72 6.22 -21.36
CA PRO A 207 24.64 5.97 -22.80
C PRO A 207 25.50 4.81 -23.31
N ALA A 208 26.55 4.45 -22.58
CA ALA A 208 27.41 3.31 -22.91
C ALA A 208 26.64 1.97 -22.97
N HIS A 209 25.51 1.87 -22.27
CA HIS A 209 24.67 0.67 -22.25
C HIS A 209 23.65 0.62 -23.40
N TRP A 210 23.39 1.73 -24.08
CA TRP A 210 22.32 1.83 -25.09
C TRP A 210 22.53 1.02 -26.38
N PRO A 211 23.77 0.76 -26.85
CA PRO A 211 23.98 -0.10 -28.02
C PRO A 211 23.42 -1.52 -27.86
N ALA A 212 23.32 -2.03 -26.63
CA ALA A 212 22.74 -3.33 -26.32
C ALA A 212 21.21 -3.33 -26.29
N LEU A 213 20.56 -2.15 -26.33
CA LEU A 213 19.11 -2.02 -26.26
C LEU A 213 18.49 -2.05 -27.67
N PRO A 214 17.22 -2.51 -27.80
CA PRO A 214 16.48 -2.43 -29.05
C PRO A 214 16.44 -0.99 -29.60
N ALA A 215 16.49 -0.86 -30.93
CA ALA A 215 16.55 0.46 -31.59
C ALA A 215 15.47 1.46 -31.13
N PRO A 216 14.18 1.08 -30.99
CA PRO A 216 13.15 2.00 -30.51
C PRO A 216 13.42 2.54 -29.09
N VAL A 217 14.01 1.72 -28.22
CA VAL A 217 14.34 2.15 -26.85
C VAL A 217 15.51 3.12 -26.84
N ARG A 218 16.53 2.85 -27.66
CA ARG A 218 17.67 3.77 -27.82
C ARG A 218 17.23 5.12 -28.37
N GLU A 219 16.39 5.12 -29.40
CA GLU A 219 15.82 6.35 -29.98
C GLU A 219 15.05 7.14 -28.91
N TRP A 220 14.25 6.46 -28.08
CA TRP A 220 13.50 7.08 -26.98
C TRP A 220 14.42 7.72 -25.92
N LEU A 221 15.53 7.07 -25.59
CA LEU A 221 16.54 7.60 -24.65
C LEU A 221 17.29 8.80 -25.22
N GLU A 222 17.60 8.77 -26.52
CA GLU A 222 18.21 9.89 -27.23
C GLU A 222 17.27 11.10 -27.31
N LEU A 223 15.97 10.87 -27.54
CA LEU A 223 14.92 11.89 -27.48
C LEU A 223 14.83 12.51 -26.08
N GLN A 224 14.78 11.69 -25.03
CA GLN A 224 14.76 12.22 -23.66
C GLN A 224 15.95 13.13 -23.39
N ARG A 225 17.15 12.72 -23.82
CA ARG A 225 18.37 13.50 -23.68
C ARG A 225 18.29 14.84 -24.43
N ARG A 226 17.61 14.89 -25.58
CA ARG A 226 17.40 16.12 -26.37
C ARG A 226 16.37 17.04 -25.73
N HIS A 227 15.25 16.49 -25.25
CA HIS A 227 14.11 17.28 -24.78
C HIS A 227 14.20 17.68 -23.30
N SER A 228 15.00 16.98 -22.48
CA SER A 228 15.09 17.27 -21.04
C SER A 228 16.48 16.93 -20.46
N ALA A 229 16.59 15.84 -19.70
CA ALA A 229 17.79 15.35 -19.08
C ALA A 229 17.65 13.83 -18.82
N LEU A 230 18.79 13.17 -18.73
CA LEU A 230 18.88 11.81 -18.18
C LEU A 230 18.97 11.90 -16.66
N VAL A 231 18.40 10.92 -15.96
CA VAL A 231 18.41 10.86 -14.50
C VAL A 231 19.77 10.37 -14.01
N ALA A 232 20.62 11.26 -13.46
CA ALA A 232 21.88 10.79 -12.86
C ALA A 232 21.64 9.90 -11.63
N ALA A 233 22.66 9.17 -11.15
CA ALA A 233 22.51 8.20 -10.06
C ALA A 233 22.29 8.86 -8.67
N ASP A 234 22.69 10.12 -8.51
CA ASP A 234 22.77 10.83 -7.23
C ASP A 234 21.97 12.14 -7.19
N GLU A 235 21.13 12.39 -8.20
CA GLU A 235 20.26 13.57 -8.29
C GLU A 235 18.77 13.18 -8.32
N LEU A 236 17.88 14.12 -8.00
CA LEU A 236 16.45 14.00 -8.32
C LEU A 236 16.15 14.79 -9.58
N LEU A 237 15.83 14.11 -10.68
CA LEU A 237 15.29 14.79 -11.86
C LEU A 237 13.82 15.13 -11.61
N VAL A 238 13.49 16.41 -11.70
CA VAL A 238 12.13 16.92 -11.63
C VAL A 238 11.80 17.65 -12.93
N GLU A 239 10.74 17.23 -13.60
CA GLU A 239 10.26 17.85 -14.83
C GLU A 239 8.91 18.51 -14.58
N SER A 240 8.70 19.69 -15.16
CA SER A 240 7.41 20.37 -15.09
C SER A 240 6.98 20.95 -16.42
N PHE A 241 5.71 20.78 -16.77
CA PHE A 241 5.14 21.24 -18.04
C PHE A 241 3.63 21.46 -17.93
N TRP A 242 3.10 22.30 -18.81
CA TRP A 242 1.66 22.50 -18.96
C TRP A 242 1.10 21.54 -20.01
N ARG A 243 -0.01 20.87 -19.69
CA ARG A 243 -0.74 20.04 -20.65
C ARG A 243 -2.23 20.04 -20.32
N ALA A 244 -3.06 20.23 -21.34
CA ALA A 244 -4.53 20.21 -21.22
C ALA A 244 -5.06 21.09 -20.05
N GLY A 245 -4.48 22.28 -19.87
CA GLY A 245 -4.89 23.23 -18.83
C GLY A 245 -4.46 22.87 -17.40
N ARG A 246 -3.56 21.91 -17.23
CA ARG A 246 -3.01 21.47 -15.94
C ARG A 246 -1.49 21.59 -15.94
N HIS A 247 -0.93 21.92 -14.79
CA HIS A 247 0.51 21.93 -14.57
C HIS A 247 0.95 20.58 -13.98
N PHE A 248 1.82 19.87 -14.69
CA PHE A 248 2.37 18.59 -14.28
C PHE A 248 3.74 18.78 -13.61
N LEU A 249 4.00 17.95 -12.61
CA LEU A 249 5.28 17.83 -11.93
C LEU A 249 5.63 16.34 -11.82
N VAL A 250 6.69 15.90 -12.50
CA VAL A 250 7.13 14.50 -12.55
C VAL A 250 8.51 14.39 -11.91
N ALA A 251 8.63 13.58 -10.86
CA ALA A 251 9.88 13.38 -10.12
C ALA A 251 10.36 11.93 -10.24
N TYR A 252 11.58 11.73 -10.74
CA TYR A 252 12.17 10.43 -11.05
C TYR A 252 13.15 9.99 -9.95
N SER A 253 12.65 9.24 -8.97
CA SER A 253 13.41 8.93 -7.75
C SER A 253 13.74 7.45 -7.52
N PHE A 254 13.05 6.53 -8.21
CA PHE A 254 13.32 5.09 -8.20
C PHE A 254 13.23 4.42 -6.81
N VAL A 255 12.51 5.03 -5.86
CA VAL A 255 12.35 4.49 -4.50
C VAL A 255 11.26 3.41 -4.37
N GLY A 256 10.51 3.15 -5.46
CA GLY A 256 9.44 2.18 -5.51
C GLY A 256 8.05 2.78 -5.29
N ARG A 257 7.02 2.05 -5.73
CA ARG A 257 5.64 2.55 -5.78
C ARG A 257 5.11 2.96 -4.40
N ASN A 258 5.35 2.19 -3.35
CA ASN A 258 4.82 2.49 -2.02
C ASN A 258 5.38 3.80 -1.45
N ALA A 259 6.71 3.99 -1.54
CA ALA A 259 7.34 5.25 -1.13
C ALA A 259 6.86 6.43 -1.98
N HIS A 260 6.66 6.25 -3.29
CA HIS A 260 6.03 7.27 -4.14
C HIS A 260 4.57 7.55 -3.76
N GLN A 261 3.79 6.56 -3.33
CA GLN A 261 2.42 6.78 -2.86
C GLN A 261 2.42 7.70 -1.63
N THR A 262 3.26 7.40 -0.64
CA THR A 262 3.44 8.25 0.54
C THR A 262 3.91 9.66 0.15
N LEU A 263 4.93 9.75 -0.72
CA LEU A 263 5.43 11.04 -1.21
C LEU A 263 4.34 11.84 -1.93
N GLY A 264 3.47 11.21 -2.73
CA GLY A 264 2.38 11.90 -3.42
C GLY A 264 1.37 12.54 -2.50
N MET A 265 1.05 11.86 -1.41
CA MET A 265 0.18 12.41 -0.37
C MET A 265 0.82 13.64 0.30
N LEU A 266 2.10 13.57 0.65
CA LEU A 266 2.84 14.69 1.25
C LEU A 266 2.98 15.87 0.28
N LEU A 267 3.37 15.59 -0.97
CA LEU A 267 3.52 16.60 -2.02
C LEU A 267 2.22 17.32 -2.29
N THR A 268 1.08 16.62 -2.37
CA THR A 268 -0.21 17.29 -2.59
C THR A 268 -0.62 18.17 -1.41
N ARG A 269 -0.40 17.76 -0.15
CA ARG A 269 -0.64 18.64 1.01
C ARG A 269 0.23 19.90 0.96
N ARG A 270 1.51 19.74 0.60
CA ARG A 270 2.46 20.85 0.49
C ARG A 270 2.14 21.78 -0.68
N LEU A 271 1.86 21.24 -1.87
CA LEU A 271 1.39 21.99 -3.04
C LEU A 271 0.12 22.80 -2.73
N GLN A 272 -0.79 22.24 -1.92
CA GLN A 272 -1.98 22.97 -1.46
C GLN A 272 -1.60 24.17 -0.56
N ARG A 273 -0.69 23.98 0.41
CA ARG A 273 -0.16 25.07 1.26
C ARG A 273 0.56 26.14 0.44
N MET A 274 1.24 25.74 -0.63
CA MET A 274 1.93 26.62 -1.58
C MET A 274 0.98 27.28 -2.61
N GLY A 275 -0.34 27.03 -2.55
CA GLY A 275 -1.32 27.66 -3.43
C GLY A 275 -1.41 27.08 -4.84
N ALA A 276 -0.71 25.98 -5.13
CA ALA A 276 -0.69 25.35 -6.45
C ALA A 276 -2.03 24.66 -6.82
N ARG A 277 -2.91 24.41 -5.84
CA ARG A 277 -4.22 23.74 -6.05
C ARG A 277 -4.05 22.38 -6.75
N PRO A 278 -3.43 21.40 -6.07
CA PRO A 278 -3.23 20.07 -6.61
C PRO A 278 -4.57 19.34 -6.77
N ILE A 279 -4.66 18.59 -7.87
CA ILE A 279 -5.83 17.80 -8.22
C ILE A 279 -5.60 16.33 -7.84
N GLY A 280 -4.39 15.83 -8.04
CA GLY A 280 -4.06 14.45 -7.76
C GLY A 280 -2.63 14.10 -8.10
N PHE A 281 -2.30 12.84 -7.87
CA PHE A 281 -1.02 12.25 -8.20
C PHE A 281 -1.20 10.81 -8.68
N VAL A 282 -0.20 10.30 -9.38
CA VAL A 282 -0.06 8.88 -9.73
C VAL A 282 1.36 8.46 -9.41
N ALA A 283 1.51 7.27 -8.84
CA ALA A 283 2.79 6.71 -8.47
C ALA A 283 3.08 5.46 -9.30
N SER A 284 4.29 5.40 -9.84
CA SER A 284 4.87 4.20 -10.43
C SER A 284 6.02 3.70 -9.55
N ASP A 285 6.71 2.66 -9.99
CA ASP A 285 7.91 2.20 -9.29
C ASP A 285 9.13 3.10 -9.51
N TYR A 286 9.15 3.92 -10.57
CA TYR A 286 10.29 4.76 -10.95
C TYR A 286 10.14 6.22 -10.61
N CYS A 287 8.91 6.71 -10.73
CA CYS A 287 8.61 8.11 -10.58
C CYS A 287 7.22 8.33 -10.03
N ILE A 288 7.01 9.57 -9.61
CA ILE A 288 5.71 10.10 -9.23
C ILE A 288 5.36 11.28 -10.13
N ALA A 289 4.09 11.39 -10.52
CA ALA A 289 3.57 12.55 -11.22
C ALA A 289 2.44 13.18 -10.40
N THR A 290 2.51 14.48 -10.18
CA THR A 290 1.45 15.30 -9.59
C THR A 290 0.90 16.24 -10.66
N TRP A 291 -0.37 16.61 -10.57
CA TRP A 291 -0.94 17.63 -11.45
C TRP A 291 -1.84 18.59 -10.69
N SER A 292 -1.76 19.86 -11.07
CA SER A 292 -2.33 20.99 -10.34
C SER A 292 -2.92 22.03 -11.28
N LEU A 293 -3.80 22.91 -10.76
CA LEU A 293 -4.34 24.05 -11.53
C LEU A 293 -3.38 25.25 -11.58
N GLY A 294 -2.46 25.33 -10.63
CA GLY A 294 -1.39 26.31 -10.56
C GLY A 294 -0.01 25.65 -10.63
N GLU A 295 0.99 26.46 -10.97
CA GLU A 295 2.38 26.04 -10.97
C GLU A 295 2.99 26.11 -9.56
N CYS A 296 3.96 25.23 -9.27
CA CYS A 296 4.84 25.35 -8.12
C CYS A 296 6.17 25.96 -8.58
N HIS A 297 6.58 27.06 -7.95
CA HIS A 297 7.80 27.78 -8.33
C HIS A 297 9.03 27.37 -7.49
N ASP A 298 8.83 26.83 -6.29
CA ASP A 298 9.92 26.45 -5.38
C ASP A 298 9.98 24.93 -5.24
N ILE A 299 10.75 24.30 -6.13
CA ILE A 299 10.88 22.84 -6.16
C ILE A 299 11.75 22.32 -5.00
N GLU A 300 12.76 23.08 -4.58
CA GLU A 300 13.60 22.69 -3.43
C GLU A 300 12.76 22.63 -2.15
N ALA A 301 11.98 23.68 -1.86
CA ALA A 301 11.07 23.66 -0.70
C ALA A 301 9.99 22.57 -0.82
N LEU A 302 9.54 22.26 -2.04
CA LEU A 302 8.54 21.21 -2.26
C LEU A 302 9.05 19.83 -1.84
N PHE A 303 10.35 19.55 -2.01
CA PHE A 303 10.99 18.26 -1.65
C PHE A 303 11.85 18.33 -0.38
N ASP A 304 11.72 19.39 0.42
CA ASP A 304 12.47 19.48 1.67
C ASP A 304 12.09 18.35 2.66
N VAL A 305 13.09 17.83 3.37
CA VAL A 305 12.98 16.71 4.29
C VAL A 305 12.06 17.01 5.49
N ASP A 306 11.83 18.29 5.81
CA ASP A 306 10.91 18.73 6.86
C ASP A 306 9.48 18.20 6.72
N MET A 307 9.06 17.73 5.53
CA MET A 307 7.76 17.05 5.33
C MET A 307 7.62 15.76 6.14
N LEU A 308 8.73 15.20 6.61
CA LEU A 308 8.76 13.99 7.40
C LEU A 308 8.73 14.24 8.91
N GLY A 309 8.72 15.50 9.35
CA GLY A 309 8.55 15.88 10.74
C GLY A 309 7.10 15.75 11.21
N ASP A 310 6.54 16.82 11.76
CA ASP A 310 5.19 16.83 12.35
C ASP A 310 4.10 16.30 11.40
N ASP A 311 4.23 16.53 10.09
CA ASP A 311 3.28 16.06 9.06
C ASP A 311 3.21 14.51 8.98
N LEU A 312 4.29 13.79 9.29
CA LEU A 312 4.34 12.33 9.28
C LEU A 312 3.84 11.75 10.61
N GLU A 313 4.21 12.33 11.75
CA GLU A 313 3.75 11.87 13.06
C GLU A 313 2.25 12.14 13.28
N GLU A 314 1.77 13.33 12.91
CA GLU A 314 0.34 13.65 12.85
C GLU A 314 -0.38 12.64 11.95
N TRP A 315 0.21 12.30 10.80
CA TRP A 315 -0.35 11.29 9.92
C TRP A 315 -0.34 9.89 10.54
N ILE A 316 0.76 9.37 11.09
CA ILE A 316 0.79 8.02 11.72
C ILE A 316 -0.24 7.95 12.86
N ALA A 317 -0.38 9.02 13.64
CA ALA A 317 -1.32 9.10 14.75
C ALA A 317 -2.79 9.16 14.29
N GLU A 318 -3.07 9.84 13.16
CA GLU A 318 -4.41 9.93 12.54
C GLU A 318 -4.71 8.75 11.58
N SER A 319 -3.70 7.99 11.17
CA SER A 319 -3.81 7.06 10.05
C SER A 319 -4.55 5.79 10.40
N SER A 320 -5.63 5.58 9.65
CA SER A 320 -6.36 4.31 9.48
C SER A 320 -5.47 3.10 9.16
N MET A 321 -4.20 3.32 8.79
CA MET A 321 -3.20 2.26 8.54
C MET A 321 -2.87 1.44 9.79
N VAL A 322 -2.62 2.04 10.95
CA VAL A 322 -2.26 1.27 12.16
C VAL A 322 -3.44 0.44 12.63
N LYS A 323 -4.65 1.02 12.60
CA LYS A 323 -5.90 0.28 12.88
C LYS A 323 -6.14 -0.85 11.87
N ARG A 324 -5.80 -0.65 10.59
CA ARG A 324 -5.84 -1.69 9.55
C ARG A 324 -4.85 -2.83 9.83
N ILE A 325 -3.60 -2.50 10.13
CA ILE A 325 -2.57 -3.50 10.45
C ILE A 325 -2.99 -4.27 11.71
N PHE A 326 -3.42 -3.55 12.74
CA PHE A 326 -3.98 -4.17 13.94
C PHE A 326 -5.14 -5.11 13.64
N ARG A 327 -6.07 -4.73 12.76
CA ARG A 327 -7.17 -5.60 12.32
C ARG A 327 -6.64 -6.88 11.67
N ASN A 328 -5.62 -6.80 10.83
CA ASN A 328 -4.98 -7.97 10.24
C ASN A 328 -4.38 -8.86 11.32
N CYS A 329 -3.58 -8.30 12.23
CA CYS A 329 -3.01 -9.03 13.36
C CYS A 329 -4.10 -9.67 14.24
N ALA A 330 -5.21 -8.98 14.49
CA ALA A 330 -6.33 -9.48 15.30
C ALA A 330 -7.08 -10.63 14.62
N VAL A 331 -7.17 -10.63 13.28
CA VAL A 331 -7.71 -11.76 12.51
C VAL A 331 -6.76 -12.94 12.55
N VAL A 332 -5.46 -12.73 12.27
CA VAL A 332 -4.43 -13.78 12.31
C VAL A 332 -4.34 -14.42 13.70
N ALA A 333 -4.33 -13.62 14.76
CA ALA A 333 -4.27 -14.11 16.14
C ALA A 333 -5.58 -14.79 16.63
N GLY A 334 -6.61 -14.85 15.79
CA GLY A 334 -7.91 -15.43 16.12
C GLY A 334 -8.69 -14.63 17.17
N LEU A 335 -8.36 -13.35 17.40
CA LEU A 335 -9.13 -12.46 18.25
C LEU A 335 -10.46 -12.06 17.56
N ILE A 336 -10.41 -11.94 16.24
CA ILE A 336 -11.56 -11.66 15.39
C ILE A 336 -11.73 -12.79 14.38
N GLU A 337 -12.68 -13.67 14.65
CA GLU A 337 -13.07 -14.72 13.69
C GLU A 337 -13.85 -14.11 12.52
N ARG A 338 -13.41 -14.40 11.29
CA ARG A 338 -14.11 -14.00 10.06
C ARG A 338 -15.24 -14.97 9.73
N ARG A 339 -14.98 -16.26 9.87
CA ARG A 339 -15.88 -17.35 9.47
C ARG A 339 -16.43 -18.08 10.70
N HIS A 340 -17.75 -18.17 10.77
CA HIS A 340 -18.50 -18.99 11.73
C HIS A 340 -19.30 -20.07 10.98
N PRO A 341 -19.72 -21.16 11.63
CA PRO A 341 -20.54 -22.17 10.98
C PRO A 341 -21.87 -21.56 10.47
N GLY A 342 -22.04 -21.49 9.14
CA GLY A 342 -23.24 -20.95 8.50
C GLY A 342 -23.33 -19.42 8.43
N GLN A 343 -22.32 -18.68 8.90
CA GLN A 343 -22.29 -17.21 8.85
C GLN A 343 -20.87 -16.70 8.61
N GLU A 344 -20.71 -15.70 7.75
CA GLU A 344 -19.44 -15.00 7.55
C GLU A 344 -19.63 -13.53 7.93
N LYS A 345 -18.72 -13.00 8.76
CA LYS A 345 -18.76 -11.58 9.13
C LYS A 345 -18.40 -10.73 7.93
N THR A 346 -19.12 -9.63 7.73
CA THR A 346 -18.79 -8.66 6.69
C THR A 346 -17.52 -7.88 7.04
N GLY A 347 -16.81 -7.36 6.03
CA GLY A 347 -15.61 -6.53 6.23
C GLY A 347 -15.85 -5.39 7.23
N ARG A 348 -16.98 -4.69 7.13
CA ARG A 348 -17.39 -3.66 8.08
C ARG A 348 -17.59 -4.15 9.51
N GLN A 349 -18.18 -5.34 9.71
CA GLN A 349 -18.32 -5.92 11.05
C GLN A 349 -16.96 -6.28 11.66
N VAL A 350 -16.03 -6.76 10.83
CA VAL A 350 -14.65 -7.03 11.25
C VAL A 350 -13.95 -5.72 11.61
N THR A 351 -14.06 -4.68 10.77
CA THR A 351 -13.45 -3.36 10.98
C THR A 351 -13.97 -2.68 12.23
N PHE A 352 -15.29 -2.58 12.41
CA PHE A 352 -15.88 -1.93 13.60
C PHE A 352 -15.45 -2.61 14.91
N ASN A 353 -15.42 -3.94 14.94
CA ASN A 353 -14.96 -4.68 16.11
C ASN A 353 -13.46 -4.49 16.35
N ALA A 354 -12.65 -4.48 15.29
CA ALA A 354 -11.21 -4.27 15.41
C ALA A 354 -10.87 -2.87 15.95
N ASP A 355 -11.55 -1.83 15.45
CA ASP A 355 -11.31 -0.46 15.90
C ASP A 355 -11.68 -0.28 17.37
N LEU A 356 -12.81 -0.84 17.80
CA LEU A 356 -13.23 -0.78 19.21
C LEU A 356 -12.23 -1.50 20.11
N ILE A 357 -11.81 -2.71 19.73
CA ILE A 357 -10.82 -3.48 20.49
C ILE A 357 -9.50 -2.71 20.53
N TYR A 358 -9.04 -2.16 19.40
CA TYR A 358 -7.83 -1.34 19.34
C TYR A 358 -7.89 -0.15 20.30
N ASP A 359 -8.98 0.61 20.27
CA ASP A 359 -9.13 1.80 21.11
C ASP A 359 -9.18 1.44 22.62
N VAL A 360 -9.82 0.32 22.98
CA VAL A 360 -9.84 -0.21 24.36
C VAL A 360 -8.46 -0.66 24.80
N LEU A 361 -7.77 -1.49 24.00
CA LEU A 361 -6.44 -1.97 24.32
C LEU A 361 -5.44 -0.82 24.42
N ARG A 362 -5.48 0.14 23.49
CA ARG A 362 -4.61 1.32 23.54
C ARG A 362 -4.78 2.11 24.83
N LYS A 363 -6.00 2.19 25.36
CA LYS A 363 -6.32 2.92 26.58
C LYS A 363 -5.98 2.16 27.86
N HIS A 364 -6.21 0.85 27.88
CA HIS A 364 -6.18 0.03 29.10
C HIS A 364 -4.98 -0.91 29.21
N GLU A 365 -4.36 -1.29 28.08
CA GLU A 365 -3.23 -2.22 28.00
C GLU A 365 -2.31 -1.83 26.82
N PRO A 366 -1.60 -0.68 26.89
CA PRO A 366 -0.81 -0.14 25.77
C PRO A 366 0.35 -1.03 25.31
N ASP A 367 0.77 -1.97 26.17
CA ASP A 367 1.82 -2.97 25.94
C ASP A 367 1.27 -4.33 25.46
N HIS A 368 -0.02 -4.39 25.09
CA HIS A 368 -0.67 -5.61 24.61
C HIS A 368 0.04 -6.20 23.38
N VAL A 369 0.16 -7.52 23.32
CA VAL A 369 0.93 -8.27 22.29
C VAL A 369 0.53 -7.92 20.86
N LEU A 370 -0.77 -7.74 20.59
CA LEU A 370 -1.26 -7.36 19.26
C LEU A 370 -0.98 -5.89 18.90
N LEU A 371 -0.90 -4.99 19.88
CA LEU A 371 -0.47 -3.61 19.61
C LEU A 371 1.02 -3.58 19.30
N LYS A 372 1.83 -4.39 19.99
CA LYS A 372 3.25 -4.58 19.70
C LYS A 372 3.46 -5.18 18.30
N ALA A 373 2.71 -6.22 17.95
CA ALA A 373 2.73 -6.82 16.61
C ALA A 373 2.35 -5.79 15.52
N ALA A 374 1.25 -5.06 15.72
CA ALA A 374 0.80 -4.06 14.77
C ALA A 374 1.78 -2.90 14.60
N ARG A 375 2.45 -2.47 15.69
CA ARG A 375 3.52 -1.46 15.62
C ARG A 375 4.76 -1.99 14.89
N ALA A 376 5.16 -3.24 15.13
CA ALA A 376 6.30 -3.86 14.45
C ALA A 376 6.04 -4.03 12.94
N GLU A 377 4.84 -4.47 12.56
CA GLU A 377 4.44 -4.58 11.15
C GLU A 377 4.25 -3.20 10.51
N ALA A 378 3.68 -2.23 11.24
CA ALA A 378 3.66 -0.84 10.79
C ALA A 378 5.07 -0.32 10.58
N ALA A 379 6.02 -0.60 11.48
CA ALA A 379 7.43 -0.24 11.36
C ALA A 379 8.11 -0.89 10.16
N ALA A 380 7.77 -2.13 9.81
CA ALA A 380 8.19 -2.73 8.56
C ALA A 380 7.60 -1.98 7.34
N GLY A 381 6.35 -1.51 7.42
CA GLY A 381 5.76 -0.56 6.47
C GLY A 381 6.43 0.82 6.46
N LEU A 382 6.98 1.27 7.61
CA LEU A 382 7.82 2.47 7.71
C LEU A 382 9.16 2.31 6.97
N THR A 383 9.52 1.13 6.46
CA THR A 383 10.67 1.00 5.54
C THR A 383 10.49 1.88 4.31
N ASP A 384 9.27 2.06 3.82
CA ASP A 384 8.98 2.97 2.70
C ASP A 384 9.20 4.44 3.10
N ILE A 385 8.90 4.79 4.35
CA ILE A 385 9.17 6.11 4.93
C ILE A 385 10.66 6.33 5.14
N ARG A 386 11.40 5.32 5.60
CA ARG A 386 12.85 5.39 5.73
C ARG A 386 13.51 5.56 4.36
N ARG A 387 13.07 4.80 3.35
CA ARG A 387 13.51 4.98 1.96
C ARG A 387 13.21 6.39 1.45
N LEU A 388 12.06 6.93 1.81
CA LEU A 388 11.69 8.29 1.48
C LEU A 388 12.58 9.32 2.20
N ALA A 389 12.86 9.13 3.49
CA ALA A 389 13.76 9.98 4.26
C ALA A 389 15.18 9.97 3.70
N ASP A 390 15.70 8.78 3.40
CA ASP A 390 17.01 8.58 2.78
C ASP A 390 17.06 9.28 1.42
N LEU A 391 16.00 9.17 0.61
CA LEU A 391 15.88 9.89 -0.66
C LEU A 391 15.91 11.40 -0.44
N LEU A 392 14.97 11.96 0.32
CA LEU A 392 14.83 13.41 0.50
C LEU A 392 16.13 14.01 1.04
N THR A 393 16.75 13.36 2.03
CA THR A 393 18.06 13.76 2.56
C THR A 393 19.15 13.69 1.49
N SER A 394 19.19 12.61 0.70
CA SER A 394 20.21 12.46 -0.34
C SER A 394 20.08 13.50 -1.45
N VAL A 395 18.88 13.95 -1.79
CA VAL A 395 18.65 14.84 -2.94
C VAL A 395 18.69 16.32 -2.57
N GLN A 396 18.85 16.68 -1.29
CA GLN A 396 18.99 18.08 -0.87
C GLN A 396 20.12 18.79 -1.63
N GLY A 397 19.79 19.90 -2.30
CA GLY A 397 20.74 20.63 -3.15
C GLY A 397 21.21 19.89 -4.41
N ARG A 398 20.59 18.73 -4.70
CA ARG A 398 20.83 17.89 -5.88
C ARG A 398 19.53 17.64 -6.65
N ILE A 399 18.60 18.60 -6.58
CA ILE A 399 17.38 18.55 -7.39
C ILE A 399 17.64 19.25 -8.71
N ARG A 400 17.51 18.51 -9.80
CA ARG A 400 17.61 19.05 -11.15
C ARG A 400 16.21 19.31 -11.69
N HIS A 401 15.78 20.56 -11.64
CA HIS A 401 14.50 20.97 -12.21
C HIS A 401 14.61 21.35 -13.70
N ARG A 402 13.74 20.77 -14.53
CA ARG A 402 13.57 21.07 -15.94
C ARG A 402 12.14 21.56 -16.19
N ARG A 403 11.99 22.85 -16.50
CA ARG A 403 10.74 23.41 -17.04
C ARG A 403 10.72 23.12 -18.54
N LEU A 404 9.71 22.40 -18.99
CA LEU A 404 9.56 21.94 -20.37
C LEU A 404 8.31 22.57 -20.97
N ASP A 405 8.37 22.87 -22.27
CA ASP A 405 7.23 23.41 -23.02
C ASP A 405 6.18 22.34 -23.36
N ARG A 406 6.56 21.07 -23.23
CA ARG A 406 5.72 19.89 -23.54
C ARG A 406 6.12 18.69 -22.68
N ILE A 407 5.35 17.62 -22.77
CA ILE A 407 5.67 16.36 -22.09
C ILE A 407 6.99 15.75 -22.59
N SER A 408 7.80 15.22 -21.66
CA SER A 408 9.03 14.51 -21.98
C SER A 408 8.76 13.05 -22.39
N PRO A 409 9.65 12.43 -23.19
CA PRO A 409 9.60 10.99 -23.46
C PRO A 409 9.48 10.11 -22.20
N PHE A 410 10.16 10.45 -21.10
CA PHE A 410 10.06 9.70 -19.84
C PHE A 410 8.72 9.90 -19.12
N ALA A 411 8.08 11.06 -19.26
CA ALA A 411 6.81 11.36 -18.60
C ALA A 411 5.62 10.67 -19.29
N VAL A 412 5.73 10.29 -20.56
CA VAL A 412 4.65 9.65 -21.33
C VAL A 412 4.04 8.47 -20.60
N SER A 413 4.86 7.54 -20.09
CA SER A 413 4.34 6.30 -19.47
C SER A 413 3.55 6.55 -18.19
N ILE A 414 4.02 7.46 -17.33
CA ILE A 414 3.33 7.76 -16.07
C ILE A 414 2.09 8.62 -16.29
N VAL A 415 2.13 9.55 -17.26
CA VAL A 415 0.98 10.38 -17.64
C VAL A 415 -0.09 9.57 -18.38
N ALA A 416 0.30 8.64 -19.26
CA ALA A 416 -0.63 7.68 -19.88
C ALA A 416 -1.28 6.76 -18.83
N GLY A 417 -0.58 6.51 -17.72
CA GLY A 417 -1.11 5.84 -16.55
C GLY A 417 -2.29 6.57 -15.90
N ILE A 418 -2.45 7.88 -16.14
CA ILE A 418 -3.58 8.72 -15.68
C ILE A 418 -4.82 8.40 -16.54
N GLY A 419 -5.26 7.15 -16.50
CA GLY A 419 -6.13 6.58 -17.53
C GLY A 419 -6.21 5.07 -17.51
N LYS A 420 -5.08 4.36 -17.31
CA LYS A 420 -5.09 2.88 -17.34
C LYS A 420 -5.82 2.23 -16.17
N GLU A 421 -5.90 2.89 -15.03
CA GLU A 421 -6.74 2.46 -13.90
C GLU A 421 -8.21 2.87 -14.08
N ARG A 422 -8.57 3.40 -15.27
CA ARG A 422 -9.88 4.00 -15.57
C ARG A 422 -10.90 3.13 -16.30
N VAL A 423 -10.66 1.83 -16.55
CA VAL A 423 -11.66 0.71 -16.68
C VAL A 423 -11.40 -0.33 -17.79
N ASP A 424 -11.98 -1.51 -17.58
CA ASP A 424 -11.88 -2.79 -18.30
C ASP A 424 -12.47 -2.89 -19.73
N ALA A 425 -11.71 -3.68 -20.50
CA ALA A 425 -11.98 -4.65 -21.58
C ALA A 425 -12.98 -4.36 -22.71
N GLY A 426 -12.42 -4.08 -23.89
CA GLY A 426 -13.06 -4.27 -25.21
C GLY A 426 -12.72 -3.16 -26.20
N ASP A 427 -13.32 -1.99 -25.98
CA ASP A 427 -13.22 -0.84 -26.90
C ASP A 427 -12.17 0.21 -26.47
N LEU A 428 -11.54 0.05 -25.30
CA LEU A 428 -10.62 1.04 -24.69
C LEU A 428 -9.14 0.81 -25.00
N ASP A 429 -8.72 -0.38 -25.44
CA ASP A 429 -7.32 -0.58 -25.86
C ASP A 429 -7.03 0.37 -27.03
N GLN A 430 -7.94 0.50 -27.99
CA GLN A 430 -7.79 1.49 -29.06
C GLN A 430 -7.74 2.93 -28.53
N THR A 431 -8.61 3.36 -27.62
CA THR A 431 -8.60 4.74 -27.13
C THR A 431 -7.40 5.05 -26.21
N LEU A 432 -6.94 4.08 -25.41
CA LEU A 432 -5.73 4.22 -24.60
C LEU A 432 -4.47 4.18 -25.47
N ASP A 433 -4.46 3.37 -26.51
CA ASP A 433 -3.39 3.35 -27.52
C ASP A 433 -3.39 4.65 -28.32
N GLU A 434 -4.57 5.22 -28.64
CA GLU A 434 -4.71 6.53 -29.27
C GLU A 434 -4.18 7.64 -28.35
N LEU A 435 -4.60 7.69 -27.08
CA LEU A 435 -4.09 8.66 -26.10
C LEU A 435 -2.59 8.49 -25.85
N THR A 436 -2.11 7.26 -25.81
CA THR A 436 -0.67 6.97 -25.68
C THR A 436 0.05 7.40 -26.95
N ALA A 437 -0.50 7.15 -28.13
CA ALA A 437 0.05 7.59 -29.41
C ALA A 437 0.08 9.11 -29.53
N GLU A 438 -0.95 9.82 -29.05
CA GLU A 438 -0.98 11.28 -28.95
C GLU A 438 0.13 11.80 -28.03
N LEU A 439 0.28 11.20 -26.84
CA LEU A 439 1.35 11.54 -25.90
C LEU A 439 2.74 11.27 -26.49
N VAL A 440 2.89 10.15 -27.21
CA VAL A 440 4.11 9.80 -27.92
C VAL A 440 4.39 10.80 -29.03
N ALA A 441 3.40 11.15 -29.85
CA ALA A 441 3.56 12.14 -30.91
C ALA A 441 3.92 13.53 -30.36
N GLU A 442 3.31 13.94 -29.25
CA GLU A 442 3.63 15.20 -28.55
C GLU A 442 5.08 15.20 -28.05
N ALA A 443 5.54 14.07 -27.48
CA ALA A 443 6.92 13.91 -27.01
C ALA A 443 7.95 13.80 -28.16
N LEU A 444 7.53 13.31 -29.33
CA LEU A 444 8.37 13.14 -30.53
C LEU A 444 8.47 14.39 -31.41
N ALA A 445 7.55 15.33 -31.28
CA ALA A 445 7.54 16.53 -32.11
C ALA A 445 8.81 17.37 -31.86
N GLU A 446 9.46 17.82 -32.94
CA GLU A 446 10.60 18.75 -32.85
C GLU A 446 10.13 20.10 -32.26
N PRO A 447 10.99 20.82 -31.52
CA PRO A 447 10.69 22.19 -31.11
C PRO A 447 10.58 23.10 -32.34
N ALA A 448 9.62 24.02 -32.30
CA ALA A 448 9.41 25.01 -33.37
C ALA A 448 10.49 26.10 -33.34
#